data_AF-A0A1A2H715-F1
#
_entry.id   AF-A0A1A2H715-F1
#
_cell.length_a   1.000
_cell.length_b   1.000
_cell.length_c   1.000
_cell.angle_alpha   90.00
_cell.angle_beta   90.00
_cell.angle_gamma   90.00
#
_symmetry.space_group_name_H-M   'P 1'
#
loop_
_entity.id
_entity.type
_entity.pdbx_description
1 polymer ?
#
loop_
_entity_poly.entity_id
_entity_poly.type
_entity_poly.pdbx_seq_one_letter_code
_entity_poly.pdbx_strand_id
1 'polypeptide(L)'
;MQLIAELDAIFATRPLDEWAQIFAGEPDLFWSPVNALEDVVADEQFHAAGGIVDVPDGQAGVAMVATPADFHGTPWAPRSAAPQLGQHTDEVLAELKARRGS
;
A
#
# COMPACT_ATOMS: atom_id res chain seq x y z
N MET A 1 22.14 14.92 -22.81
CA MET A 1 22.55 13.60 -22.28
C MET A 1 23.91 13.57 -21.59
N GLN A 2 24.82 14.52 -21.83
CA GLN A 2 26.14 14.54 -21.15
C GLN A 2 26.03 14.57 -19.61
N LEU A 3 25.15 15.43 -19.06
CA LEU A 3 24.98 15.54 -17.61
C LEU A 3 24.54 14.22 -16.94
N ILE A 4 23.64 13.46 -17.58
CA ILE A 4 23.18 12.17 -17.04
C ILE A 4 24.36 11.19 -16.98
N ALA A 5 25.16 11.11 -18.05
CA ALA A 5 26.32 10.22 -18.08
C ALA A 5 27.38 10.58 -17.02
N GLU A 6 27.57 11.88 -16.75
CA GLU A 6 28.46 12.33 -15.67
C GLU A 6 27.90 11.95 -14.28
N LEU A 7 26.59 12.12 -14.07
CA LEU A 7 25.93 11.70 -12.83
C LEU A 7 25.99 10.18 -12.63
N ASP A 8 25.75 9.37 -13.68
CA ASP A 8 25.85 7.91 -13.62
C ASP A 8 27.26 7.47 -13.22
N ALA A 9 28.29 8.09 -13.82
CA ALA A 9 29.68 7.82 -13.47
C ALA A 9 29.99 8.15 -12.01
N ILE A 10 29.42 9.25 -11.47
CA ILE A 10 29.56 9.62 -10.07
C ILE A 10 28.82 8.64 -9.16
N PHE A 11 27.54 8.36 -9.41
CA PHE A 11 26.75 7.47 -8.56
C PHE A 11 27.32 6.04 -8.51
N ALA A 12 27.94 5.57 -9.59
CA ALA A 12 28.62 4.27 -9.63
C ALA A 12 29.86 4.18 -8.70
N THR A 13 30.38 5.29 -8.17
CA THR A 13 31.58 5.28 -7.31
C THR A 13 31.33 4.81 -5.88
N ARG A 14 30.08 4.75 -5.42
CA ARG A 14 29.73 4.35 -4.04
C ARG A 14 28.42 3.56 -4.03
N PRO A 15 28.21 2.65 -3.07
CA PRO A 15 26.92 1.97 -2.88
C PRO A 15 25.83 2.95 -2.43
N LEU A 16 24.57 2.55 -2.61
CA LEU A 16 23.39 3.34 -2.25
C LEU A 16 23.41 3.78 -0.77
N ASP A 17 23.83 2.91 0.15
CA ASP A 17 23.85 3.21 1.59
C ASP A 17 24.78 4.37 1.94
N GLU A 18 25.91 4.50 1.23
CA GLU A 18 26.82 5.64 1.40
C GLU A 18 26.23 6.92 0.83
N TRP A 19 25.60 6.85 -0.35
CA TRP A 19 24.90 7.99 -0.93
C TRP A 19 23.73 8.45 -0.08
N ALA A 20 22.98 7.51 0.50
CA ALA A 20 21.87 7.77 1.41
C ALA A 20 22.30 8.62 2.61
N GLN A 21 23.42 8.29 3.24
CA GLN A 21 23.98 9.07 4.35
C GLN A 21 24.38 10.47 3.91
N ILE A 22 25.00 10.61 2.74
CA ILE A 22 25.40 11.91 2.18
C ILE A 22 24.16 12.77 1.91
N PHE A 23 23.18 12.24 1.19
CA PHE A 23 21.98 12.98 0.82
C PHE A 23 21.10 13.32 2.02
N ALA A 24 21.04 12.47 3.04
CA ALA A 24 20.35 12.78 4.29
C ALA A 24 20.96 13.99 5.05
N GLY A 25 22.22 14.33 4.78
CA GLY A 25 22.88 15.51 5.33
C GLY A 25 22.56 16.82 4.60
N GLU A 26 21.90 16.76 3.44
CA GLU A 26 21.64 17.91 2.58
C GLU A 26 20.18 18.37 2.70
N PRO A 27 19.88 19.48 3.41
CA PRO A 27 18.52 19.86 3.79
C PRO A 27 17.62 20.23 2.61
N ASP A 28 18.19 20.68 1.50
CA ASP A 28 17.46 21.11 0.30
C ASP A 28 17.40 20.01 -0.79
N LEU A 29 17.88 18.79 -0.49
CA LEU A 29 17.90 17.68 -1.43
C LEU A 29 16.83 16.64 -1.11
N PHE A 30 15.78 16.60 -1.93
CA PHE A 30 14.80 15.53 -1.88
C PHE A 30 15.32 14.31 -2.64
N TRP A 31 15.43 13.20 -1.92
CA TRP A 31 15.87 11.92 -2.49
C TRP A 31 15.10 10.77 -1.85
N SER A 32 15.05 9.65 -2.55
CA SER A 32 14.54 8.38 -2.05
C SER A 32 15.17 7.26 -2.85
N PRO A 33 15.46 6.10 -2.23
CA PRO A 33 15.80 4.90 -3.00
C PRO A 33 14.61 4.48 -3.87
N VAL A 34 14.92 3.75 -4.94
CA VAL A 34 13.92 3.01 -5.71
C VAL A 34 13.73 1.66 -5.01
N ASN A 35 12.66 1.54 -4.23
CA ASN A 35 12.38 0.36 -3.43
C ASN A 35 11.82 -0.79 -4.27
N ALA A 36 12.22 -2.02 -3.97
CA ALA A 36 11.51 -3.21 -4.39
C ALA A 36 10.26 -3.45 -3.53
N LEU A 37 9.40 -4.39 -3.92
CA LEU A 37 8.15 -4.63 -3.17
C LEU A 37 8.43 -5.18 -1.78
N GLU A 38 9.42 -6.07 -1.66
CA GLU A 38 9.91 -6.64 -0.41
C GLU A 38 10.43 -5.56 0.56
N ASP A 39 11.10 -4.52 0.05
CA ASP A 39 11.60 -3.42 0.88
C ASP A 39 10.44 -2.61 1.44
N VAL A 40 9.41 -2.34 0.63
CA VAL A 40 8.19 -1.63 1.07
C VAL A 40 7.43 -2.43 2.12
N VAL A 41 7.28 -3.74 1.92
CA VAL A 41 6.58 -4.60 2.88
C VAL A 41 7.35 -4.74 4.20
N ALA A 42 8.68 -4.60 4.19
CA ALA A 42 9.51 -4.62 5.38
C ALA A 42 9.66 -3.25 6.07
N ASP A 43 9.25 -2.15 5.42
CA ASP A 43 9.45 -0.78 5.90
C ASP A 43 8.53 -0.45 7.11
N GLU A 44 9.14 -0.15 8.26
CA GLU A 44 8.42 0.27 9.46
C GLU A 44 7.56 1.52 9.23
N GLN A 45 8.01 2.46 8.40
CA GLN A 45 7.26 3.66 8.07
C GLN A 45 6.04 3.35 7.22
N PHE A 46 6.11 2.35 6.34
CA PHE A 46 4.95 1.88 5.57
C PHE A 46 3.87 1.29 6.48
N HIS A 47 4.27 0.50 7.49
CA HIS A 47 3.35 -0.01 8.51
C HIS A 47 2.80 1.10 9.42
N ALA A 48 3.66 2.01 9.87
CA ALA A 48 3.27 3.13 10.73
C ALA A 48 2.33 4.12 10.02
N ALA A 49 2.46 4.26 8.70
CA ALA A 49 1.56 5.02 7.85
C ALA A 49 0.24 4.29 7.56
N GLY A 50 0.02 3.09 8.09
CA GLY A 50 -1.21 2.32 7.88
C GLY A 50 -1.30 1.69 6.49
N GLY A 51 -0.19 1.46 5.80
CA GLY A 51 -0.16 0.91 4.43
C GLY A 51 -0.72 -0.51 4.31
N ILE A 52 -0.79 -1.25 5.42
CA ILE A 52 -1.38 -2.58 5.51
C ILE A 52 -2.54 -2.57 6.52
N VAL A 53 -3.64 -3.23 6.15
CA VAL A 53 -4.80 -3.48 7.01
C VAL A 53 -5.07 -4.98 7.15
N ASP A 54 -5.54 -5.38 8.33
CA ASP A 54 -6.01 -6.75 8.57
C ASP A 54 -7.49 -6.87 8.17
N VAL A 55 -7.78 -7.70 7.16
CA VAL A 55 -9.12 -7.87 6.60
C VAL A 55 -9.76 -9.12 7.20
N PRO A 56 -10.96 -9.04 7.81
CA PRO A 56 -11.63 -10.20 8.38
C PRO A 56 -11.92 -11.30 7.35
N ASP A 57 -11.45 -12.54 7.59
CA ASP A 57 -11.70 -13.72 6.76
C ASP A 57 -12.01 -14.97 7.60
N GLY A 58 -13.26 -15.09 8.04
CA GLY A 58 -13.70 -16.22 8.86
C GLY A 58 -13.07 -16.22 10.26
N GLN A 59 -12.19 -17.19 10.55
CA GLN A 59 -11.55 -17.34 11.87
C GLN A 59 -10.23 -16.58 12.01
N ALA A 60 -9.66 -16.05 10.92
CA ALA A 60 -8.41 -15.30 10.92
C ALA A 60 -8.52 -14.08 10.00
N GLY A 61 -7.68 -13.08 10.25
CA GLY A 61 -7.52 -11.95 9.34
C GLY A 61 -6.52 -12.24 8.22
N VAL A 62 -6.63 -11.51 7.12
CA VAL A 62 -5.66 -11.52 6.01
C VAL A 62 -5.13 -10.10 5.82
N ALA A 63 -3.80 -9.96 5.83
CA ALA A 63 -3.14 -8.69 5.55
C ALA A 63 -3.35 -8.28 4.09
N MET A 64 -3.86 -7.06 3.87
CA MET A 64 -4.07 -6.47 2.54
C MET A 64 -3.58 -5.02 2.53
N VAL A 65 -3.25 -4.51 1.34
CA VAL A 65 -2.89 -3.10 1.17
C VAL A 65 -4.10 -2.22 1.49
N ALA A 66 -3.88 -1.16 2.26
CA ALA A 66 -4.90 -0.22 2.66
C ALA A 66 -5.40 0.64 1.49
N THR A 67 -6.48 1.37 1.73
CA THR A 67 -6.85 2.53 0.89
C THR A 67 -5.69 3.54 0.87
N PRO A 68 -5.43 4.22 -0.25
CA PRO A 68 -4.36 5.22 -0.32
C PRO A 68 -4.70 6.54 0.40
N ALA A 69 -5.85 6.63 1.07
CA ALA A 69 -6.33 7.85 1.72
C ALA A 69 -7.09 7.55 3.01
N ASP A 70 -6.81 8.37 4.03
CA ASP A 70 -7.46 8.33 5.33
C ASP A 70 -8.55 9.40 5.48
N PHE A 71 -9.63 9.04 6.17
CA PHE A 71 -10.77 9.91 6.41
C PHE A 71 -11.04 10.07 7.91
N HIS A 72 -10.69 11.22 8.47
CA HIS A 72 -10.88 11.49 9.91
C HIS A 72 -12.36 11.63 10.31
N GLY A 73 -13.20 12.24 9.46
CA GLY A 73 -14.63 12.46 9.76
C GLY A 73 -15.50 11.22 9.63
N THR A 74 -15.08 10.28 8.79
CA THR A 74 -15.77 9.01 8.54
C THR A 74 -14.71 7.91 8.40
N PRO A 75 -14.11 7.47 9.53
CA PRO A 75 -13.10 6.42 9.51
C PRO A 75 -13.63 5.18 8.81
N TRP A 76 -12.82 4.61 7.93
CA TRP A 76 -13.13 3.39 7.21
C TRP A 76 -12.44 2.19 7.88
N ALA A 77 -13.03 1.01 7.73
CA ALA A 77 -12.39 -0.26 8.09
C ALA A 77 -12.86 -1.38 7.14
N PRO A 78 -12.00 -2.35 6.81
CA PRO A 78 -12.40 -3.51 6.02
C PRO A 78 -13.44 -4.33 6.77
N ARG A 79 -14.48 -4.78 6.05
CA ARG A 79 -15.61 -5.52 6.64
C ARG A 79 -15.52 -7.03 6.42
N SER A 80 -14.98 -7.44 5.28
CA SER A 80 -14.83 -8.83 4.88
C SER A 80 -13.81 -8.95 3.75
N ALA A 81 -13.23 -10.13 3.61
CA ALA A 81 -12.51 -10.51 2.40
C ALA A 81 -13.43 -10.47 1.15
N ALA A 82 -12.79 -10.58 -0.02
CA ALA A 82 -13.50 -10.64 -1.30
C ALA A 82 -14.45 -11.85 -1.34
N PRO A 83 -15.68 -11.69 -1.83
CA PRO A 83 -16.62 -12.80 -1.90
C PRO A 83 -16.16 -13.86 -2.89
N GLN A 84 -16.52 -15.11 -2.63
CA GLN A 84 -16.38 -16.18 -3.60
C GLN A 84 -17.36 -15.97 -4.78
N LEU A 85 -17.06 -16.62 -5.90
CA LEU A 85 -17.93 -16.61 -7.06
C LEU A 85 -19.33 -17.12 -6.69
N GLY A 86 -20.34 -16.25 -6.79
CA GLY A 86 -21.74 -16.59 -6.50
C GLY A 86 -22.13 -16.60 -5.01
N GLN A 87 -21.26 -16.21 -4.09
CA GLN A 87 -21.50 -16.31 -2.63
C GLN A 87 -22.81 -15.62 -2.18
N HIS A 88 -23.17 -14.49 -2.79
CA HIS A 88 -24.36 -13.71 -2.41
C HIS A 88 -25.52 -13.86 -3.40
N THR A 89 -25.47 -14.80 -4.36
CA THR A 89 -26.47 -14.91 -5.43
C THR A 89 -27.87 -15.17 -4.87
N ASP A 90 -28.02 -16.18 -4.00
CA ASP A 90 -29.33 -16.56 -3.46
C ASP A 90 -29.90 -15.49 -2.52
N GLU A 91 -29.06 -14.85 -1.71
CA GLU A 91 -29.43 -13.76 -0.81
C GLU A 91 -30.01 -12.57 -1.59
N VAL A 92 -29.31 -12.11 -2.62
CA VAL A 92 -29.76 -10.97 -3.45
C VAL A 92 -31.04 -11.32 -4.21
N LEU A 93 -31.16 -12.55 -4.73
CA LEU A 93 -32.39 -12.99 -5.40
C LEU A 93 -33.59 -13.05 -4.44
N ALA A 94 -33.39 -13.45 -3.19
CA ALA A 94 -34.43 -13.45 -2.17
C ALA A 94 -34.86 -12.02 -1.80
N GLU A 95 -33.89 -11.12 -1.61
CA GLU A 95 -34.14 -9.72 -1.30
C GLU A 95 -34.97 -9.03 -2.40
N LEU A 96 -34.60 -9.23 -3.66
CA LEU A 96 -35.31 -8.64 -4.79
C LEU A 96 -36.76 -9.16 -4.90
N LYS A 97 -37.00 -10.45 -4.59
CA LYS A 97 -38.37 -11.00 -4.54
C LYS A 97 -39.19 -10.35 -3.44
N ALA A 98 -38.62 -10.17 -2.25
CA ALA A 98 -39.29 -9.53 -1.12
C ALA A 98 -39.66 -8.06 -1.42
N ARG A 99 -38.73 -7.30 -2.01
CA ARG A 99 -38.94 -5.88 -2.38
C ARG A 99 -40.02 -5.70 -3.47
N ARG A 100 -40.20 -6.68 -4.36
CA ARG A 100 -41.24 -6.65 -5.42
C ARG A 100 -42.63 -7.08 -4.94
N GLY A 101 -42.71 -7.76 -3.79
CA GLY A 101 -43.97 -8.15 -3.16
C GLY A 101 -44.54 -7.09 -2.21
N SER A 102 -43.77 -6.03 -1.93
CA SER A 102 -44.19 -4.81 -1.23
C SER A 102 -44.63 -3.74 -2.21
#